data_AF-A0A950R0V9-F1
#
_entry.id   AF-A0A950R0V9-F1
#
_cell.length_a   1.000
_cell.length_b   1.000
_cell.length_c   1.000
_cell.angle_alpha   90.00
_cell.angle_beta   90.00
_cell.angle_gamma   90.00
#
_symmetry.space_group_name_H-M   'P 1'
#
loop_
_entity.id
_entity.type
_entity.pdbx_description
1 polymer ?
#
loop_
_entity_poly.entity_id
_entity_poly.type
_entity_poly.pdbx_seq_one_letter_code
_entity_poly.pdbx_strand_id
1 'polypeptide(L)'
;VLVQNTGDREPVLDATVVFRLSRPGRAAIVTRTTRSMGTNKLLYAATIAMPSAGEWQAQVDCNGTVVTGVVNVFPPEPRWIVYWPYFALVPTALALFAINQWLKVKRGVRNRRARP
;
A
#
# COMPACT_ATOMS: atom_id res chain seq x y z
N VAL A 1 7.48 14.69 -7.97
CA VAL A 1 8.20 15.87 -7.43
C VAL A 1 7.66 17.12 -8.12
N LEU A 2 7.30 18.15 -7.35
CA LEU A 2 6.99 19.48 -7.89
C LEU A 2 8.30 20.28 -7.88
N VAL A 3 8.64 20.90 -9.00
CA VAL A 3 9.78 21.82 -9.09
C VAL A 3 9.23 23.23 -9.20
N GLN A 4 9.68 24.14 -8.35
CA GLN A 4 9.22 25.53 -8.34
C GLN A 4 10.42 26.46 -8.31
N ASN A 5 10.24 27.63 -8.92
CA ASN A 5 11.18 28.73 -8.76
C ASN A 5 11.07 29.29 -7.33
N THR A 6 12.21 29.51 -6.70
CA THR A 6 12.28 30.00 -5.32
C THR A 6 11.71 31.42 -5.16
N GLY A 7 11.80 32.26 -6.20
CA GLY A 7 11.41 33.66 -6.13
C GLY A 7 9.90 33.90 -6.14
N ASP A 8 9.19 33.29 -7.09
CA ASP A 8 7.77 33.50 -7.37
C ASP A 8 6.89 32.28 -7.07
N ARG A 9 7.50 31.13 -6.75
CA ARG A 9 6.85 29.82 -6.55
C ARG A 9 6.16 29.28 -7.80
N GLU A 10 6.44 29.82 -8.98
CA GLU A 10 5.90 29.29 -10.22
C GLU A 10 6.47 27.89 -10.52
N PRO A 11 5.66 26.97 -11.06
CA PRO A 11 6.11 25.62 -11.39
C PRO A 11 7.06 25.63 -12.60
N VAL A 12 8.21 24.97 -12.46
CA VAL A 12 9.20 24.83 -13.54
C VAL A 12 8.84 23.60 -14.39
N LEU A 13 8.43 23.85 -15.63
CA LEU A 13 7.85 22.85 -16.52
C LEU A 13 8.86 22.18 -17.47
N ASP A 14 10.10 22.65 -17.50
CA ASP A 14 11.19 22.15 -18.33
C ASP A 14 12.40 21.65 -17.50
N ALA A 15 12.20 21.41 -16.21
CA ALA A 15 13.23 20.87 -15.33
C ALA A 15 13.65 19.45 -15.76
N THR A 16 14.96 19.20 -15.76
CA THR A 16 15.49 17.85 -15.86
C THR A 16 15.63 17.27 -14.45
N VAL A 17 14.74 16.33 -14.16
CA VAL A 17 14.69 15.67 -12.85
C VAL A 17 15.05 14.19 -12.99
N VAL A 18 16.13 13.78 -12.34
CA VAL A 18 16.65 12.41 -12.32
C VAL A 18 16.49 11.84 -10.92
N PHE A 19 15.90 10.66 -10.82
CA PHE A 19 15.73 9.93 -9.58
C PHE A 19 16.75 8.81 -9.51
N ARG A 20 17.42 8.68 -8.37
CA ARG A 20 18.36 7.60 -8.07
C ARG A 20 17.99 6.95 -6.75
N LEU A 21 17.91 5.63 -6.76
CA LEU A 21 17.68 4.80 -5.58
C LEU A 21 18.87 3.88 -5.41
N SER A 22 19.42 3.83 -4.21
CA SER A 22 20.55 2.96 -3.88
C SER A 22 20.34 2.25 -2.56
N ARG A 23 20.87 1.04 -2.47
CA ARG A 23 20.92 0.26 -1.24
C ARG A 23 22.23 -0.53 -1.22
N PRO A 24 22.92 -0.67 -0.06
CA PRO A 24 24.12 -1.49 0.03
C PRO A 24 23.87 -2.93 -0.47
N GLY A 25 24.79 -3.43 -1.30
CA GLY A 25 24.70 -4.78 -1.88
C GLY A 25 23.67 -4.95 -3.00
N ARG A 26 23.07 -3.87 -3.51
CA ARG A 26 22.14 -3.87 -4.65
C ARG A 26 22.60 -2.88 -5.72
N ALA A 27 22.29 -3.18 -6.97
CA ALA A 27 22.47 -2.22 -8.06
C ALA A 27 21.61 -0.96 -7.83
N ALA A 28 22.17 0.21 -8.09
CA ALA A 28 21.43 1.46 -8.04
C ALA A 28 20.43 1.52 -9.19
N ILE A 29 19.23 2.01 -8.90
CA ILE A 29 18.19 2.24 -9.89
C ILE A 29 18.23 3.72 -10.23
N VAL A 30 18.39 4.04 -11.51
CA VAL A 30 18.39 5.43 -12.00
C VAL A 30 17.25 5.56 -13.00
N THR A 31 16.42 6.58 -12.85
CA THR A 31 15.28 6.81 -13.73
C THR A 31 15.06 8.29 -13.93
N ARG A 32 14.92 8.70 -15.19
CA ARG A 32 14.52 10.07 -15.53
C ARG A 32 13.01 10.19 -15.31
N THR A 33 12.61 11.22 -14.58
CA THR A 33 11.19 11.51 -14.37
C THR A 33 10.64 12.31 -15.55
N THR A 34 9.35 12.12 -15.84
CA THR A 34 8.64 12.81 -16.92
C THR A 34 7.31 13.36 -16.39
N ARG A 35 6.82 14.45 -16.99
CA ARG A 35 5.50 15.01 -16.63
C ARG A 35 4.35 14.17 -17.17
N SER A 36 4.56 13.42 -18.24
CA SER A 36 3.52 12.55 -18.83
C SER A 36 3.14 11.37 -17.93
N MET A 37 4.01 10.96 -17.01
CA MET A 37 3.73 9.91 -16.03
C MET A 37 3.05 10.43 -14.75
N GLY A 38 2.90 11.74 -14.59
CA GLY A 38 2.24 12.33 -13.42
C GLY A 38 0.74 12.43 -13.62
N THR A 39 -0.05 12.04 -12.60
CA THR A 39 -1.50 12.28 -12.59
C THR A 39 -1.83 13.77 -12.62
N ASN A 40 -0.89 14.61 -12.15
CA ASN A 40 -0.95 16.06 -12.23
C ASN A 40 0.16 16.56 -13.17
N LYS A 41 -0.20 17.38 -14.17
CA LYS A 41 0.72 17.92 -15.19
C LYS A 41 1.82 18.84 -14.64
N LEU A 42 1.69 19.30 -13.39
CA LEU A 42 2.70 20.07 -12.69
C LEU A 42 3.78 19.19 -12.03
N LEU A 43 3.52 17.89 -11.88
CA LEU A 43 4.42 16.97 -11.20
C LEU A 43 5.27 16.19 -12.21
N TYR A 44 6.55 16.04 -11.89
CA TYR A 44 7.41 15.05 -12.51
C TYR A 44 7.28 13.74 -11.77
N ALA A 45 7.04 12.66 -12.51
CA ALA A 45 6.86 11.33 -11.98
C ALA A 45 7.64 10.28 -12.77
N ALA A 46 7.90 9.16 -12.13
CA ALA A 46 8.41 7.95 -12.75
C ALA A 46 7.83 6.74 -12.03
N THR A 47 7.57 5.68 -12.80
CA THR A 47 7.22 4.38 -12.23
C THR A 47 8.49 3.55 -12.08
N ILE A 48 8.73 3.08 -10.86
CA ILE A 48 9.93 2.29 -10.54
C ILE A 48 9.47 0.95 -9.97
N ALA A 49 9.87 -0.15 -10.60
CA ALA A 49 9.68 -1.48 -10.06
C ALA A 49 10.76 -1.76 -9.00
N MET A 50 10.35 -1.87 -7.74
CA MET A 50 11.27 -2.13 -6.64
C MET A 50 11.66 -3.61 -6.58
N PRO A 51 12.95 -3.97 -6.66
CA PRO A 51 13.38 -5.37 -6.76
C PRO A 51 13.43 -6.09 -5.41
N SER A 52 13.26 -5.38 -4.29
CA SER A 52 13.14 -5.99 -2.95
C SER A 52 12.68 -4.99 -1.90
N ALA A 53 12.05 -5.53 -0.86
CA ALA A 53 11.77 -4.81 0.38
C ALA A 53 13.04 -4.42 1.14
N GLY A 54 12.97 -3.31 1.86
CA GLY A 54 14.00 -2.75 2.72
C GLY A 54 14.09 -1.23 2.62
N GLU A 55 15.06 -0.67 3.33
CA GLU A 55 15.38 0.74 3.29
C GLU A 55 16.22 1.07 2.04
N TRP A 56 15.78 2.07 1.28
CA TRP A 56 16.47 2.57 0.09
C TRP A 56 16.80 4.05 0.29
N GLN A 57 18.02 4.43 -0.06
CA GLN A 57 18.43 5.82 -0.11
C GLN A 57 17.98 6.42 -1.44
N ALA A 58 17.14 7.44 -1.37
CA ALA A 58 16.63 8.16 -2.52
C ALA A 58 17.42 9.46 -2.71
N GLN A 59 17.77 9.74 -3.95
CA GLN A 59 18.43 10.95 -4.38
C GLN A 59 17.66 11.51 -5.57
N VAL A 60 17.27 12.78 -5.49
CA VAL A 60 16.61 13.52 -6.56
C VAL A 60 17.58 14.60 -7.02
N ASP A 61 18.03 14.50 -8.26
CA ASP A 61 18.77 15.57 -8.92
C ASP A 61 17.79 16.38 -9.76
N CYS A 62 17.71 17.68 -9.48
CA CYS A 62 16.95 18.65 -10.24
C CYS A 62 17.90 19.73 -10.74
N ASN A 63 18.22 19.70 -12.04
CA ASN A 63 19.13 20.65 -12.69
C ASN A 63 20.46 20.85 -11.92
N GLY A 64 21.04 19.78 -11.37
CA GLY A 64 22.29 19.80 -10.60
C GLY A 64 22.12 20.06 -9.10
N THR A 65 20.90 20.38 -8.64
CA THR A 65 20.60 20.47 -7.20
C THR A 65 20.12 19.12 -6.69
N VAL A 66 20.81 18.60 -5.67
CA VAL A 66 20.55 17.27 -5.13
C VAL A 66 19.78 17.35 -3.81
N VAL A 67 18.69 16.59 -3.73
CA VAL A 67 17.93 16.34 -2.49
C VAL A 67 18.00 14.86 -2.16
N THR A 68 18.29 14.52 -0.91
CA THR A 68 18.34 13.13 -0.44
C THR A 68 17.23 12.82 0.55
N GLY A 69 16.85 11.55 0.60
CA GLY A 69 15.84 11.06 1.53
C GLY A 69 15.91 9.54 1.65
N VAL A 70 15.05 9.00 2.50
CA VAL A 70 14.96 7.56 2.75
C VAL A 70 13.58 7.06 2.38
N VAL A 71 13.52 5.94 1.66
CA VAL A 71 12.28 5.28 1.25
C VAL A 71 12.27 3.87 1.79
N ASN A 72 11.28 3.57 2.63
CA ASN A 72 11.05 2.22 3.15
C ASN A 72 10.10 1.45 2.24
N VAL A 73 10.61 0.39 1.63
CA VAL A 73 9.84 -0.54 0.80
C VAL A 73 9.47 -1.75 1.63
N PHE A 74 8.18 -1.95 1.90
CA PHE A 74 7.72 -3.09 2.69
C PHE A 74 7.61 -4.36 1.83
N PRO A 75 7.77 -5.55 2.44
CA PRO A 75 7.50 -6.80 1.75
C PRO A 75 6.04 -6.85 1.28
N PRO A 76 5.76 -7.50 0.14
CA PRO A 76 4.39 -7.66 -0.33
C PRO A 76 3.59 -8.45 0.70
N GLU A 77 2.42 -7.94 1.07
CA GLU A 77 1.53 -8.65 1.99
C GLU A 77 1.09 -9.98 1.36
N PRO A 78 1.14 -11.07 2.13
CA PRO A 78 0.69 -12.35 1.62
C PRO A 78 -0.83 -12.32 1.42
N ARG A 79 -1.27 -12.71 0.22
CA ARG A 79 -2.66 -12.57 -0.23
C ARG A 79 -3.68 -13.21 0.72
N TRP A 80 -3.34 -14.29 1.40
CA TRP A 80 -4.25 -14.97 2.32
C TRP A 80 -4.62 -14.10 3.55
N ILE A 81 -3.73 -13.21 4.01
CA ILE A 81 -4.05 -12.27 5.09
C ILE A 81 -5.07 -11.22 4.65
N VAL A 82 -5.04 -10.82 3.37
CA VAL A 82 -6.00 -9.86 2.82
C VAL A 82 -7.38 -10.51 2.63
N TYR A 83 -7.43 -11.79 2.24
CA TYR A 83 -8.67 -12.44 1.83
C TYR A 83 -9.31 -13.37 2.87
N TRP A 84 -8.62 -13.76 3.95
CA TRP A 84 -9.20 -14.66 4.96
C TRP A 84 -10.54 -14.20 5.56
N PRO A 85 -10.85 -12.90 5.75
CA PRO A 85 -12.14 -12.51 6.31
C PRO A 85 -13.31 -12.90 5.41
N TYR A 86 -13.11 -12.86 4.08
CA TYR A 86 -14.10 -13.30 3.11
C TYR A 86 -14.36 -14.81 3.21
N PHE A 87 -13.30 -15.60 3.44
CA PHE A 87 -13.43 -17.04 3.65
C PHE A 87 -14.02 -17.38 5.02
N ALA A 88 -13.82 -16.54 6.04
CA ALA A 88 -14.35 -16.75 7.38
C ALA A 88 -15.85 -16.47 7.48
N LEU A 89 -16.44 -15.71 6.55
CA LEU A 89 -17.85 -15.31 6.59
C LEU A 89 -18.80 -16.51 6.56
N VAL A 90 -18.61 -17.44 5.61
CA VAL A 90 -19.49 -18.61 5.46
C VAL A 90 -19.39 -19.57 6.66
N PRO A 91 -18.20 -20.00 7.12
CA PRO A 91 -18.07 -20.81 8.33
C PRO A 91 -18.63 -20.12 9.57
N THR A 92 -18.46 -18.80 9.70
CA THR A 92 -18.98 -18.04 10.85
C THR A 92 -20.50 -18.02 10.85
N ALA A 93 -21.14 -17.78 9.71
CA ALA A 93 -22.60 -17.82 9.59
C ALA A 93 -23.16 -19.22 9.92
N LEU A 94 -22.52 -20.27 9.42
CA LEU A 94 -22.89 -21.66 9.72
C LEU A 94 -22.71 -21.98 11.21
N ALA A 95 -21.61 -21.56 11.83
CA ALA A 95 -21.36 -21.75 13.26
C ALA A 95 -22.43 -21.03 14.11
N LEU A 96 -22.73 -19.78 13.79
CA LEU A 96 -23.80 -19.01 14.46
C LEU A 96 -25.16 -19.68 14.29
N PHE A 97 -25.48 -20.18 13.10
CA PHE A 97 -26.72 -20.91 12.85
C PHE A 97 -26.79 -22.21 13.67
N ALA A 98 -25.72 -23.00 13.68
CA ALA A 98 -25.65 -24.25 14.45
C ALA A 98 -25.81 -23.99 15.96
N ILE A 99 -25.12 -22.97 16.49
CA ILE A 99 -25.26 -22.56 17.89
C ILE A 99 -26.70 -22.13 18.19
N ASN A 100 -27.32 -21.33 17.33
CA ASN A 100 -28.70 -20.89 17.48
C ASN A 100 -29.68 -22.07 17.48
N GLN A 101 -29.53 -23.02 16.57
CA GLN A 101 -30.37 -24.22 16.52
C GLN A 101 -30.21 -25.08 17.78
N TRP A 102 -28.97 -25.28 18.23
CA TRP A 102 -28.71 -26.03 19.45
C TRP A 102 -29.33 -25.40 20.70
N LEU A 103 -29.24 -24.07 20.83
CA LEU A 103 -29.86 -23.33 21.91
C LEU A 103 -31.40 -23.45 21.89
N LYS A 104 -32.03 -23.42 20.70
CA LYS A 104 -33.48 -23.60 20.54
C LYS A 104 -33.92 -25.00 20.93
N VAL A 105 -33.20 -26.03 20.50
CA VAL A 105 -33.50 -27.43 20.87
C VAL A 105 -33.41 -27.61 22.39
N LYS A 106 -32.35 -27.10 23.02
CA LYS A 106 -32.20 -27.16 24.49
C LYS A 106 -33.34 -26.46 25.24
N ARG A 107 -33.80 -25.30 24.77
CA ARG A 107 -34.94 -24.58 25.37
C ARG A 107 -36.27 -25.31 25.17
N GLY A 108 -36.50 -25.90 24.00
CA GLY A 108 -37.71 -26.66 23.69
C GLY A 108 -37.87 -27.93 24.53
N VAL A 109 -36.77 -28.65 24.78
CA VAL A 109 -36.76 -29.84 25.66
C VAL A 109 -37.09 -29.47 27.10
N ARG A 110 -36.62 -28.32 27.59
CA ARG A 110 -36.91 -27.83 28.94
C ARG A 110 -38.39 -27.46 29.14
N ASN A 111 -39.02 -26.84 28.15
CA ASN A 111 -40.45 -26.48 28.23
C ASN A 111 -41.39 -27.71 28.15
N ARG A 112 -41.01 -28.78 27.44
CA ARG A 112 -41.83 -30.01 27.40
C ARG A 112 -41.81 -30.80 28.71
N ARG A 113 -40.75 -30.71 29.52
CA ARG A 113 -40.71 -31.31 30.86
C ARG A 113 -41.44 -30.51 31.94
N ALA A 114 -41.85 -29.27 31.64
CA ALA A 114 -42.53 -28.38 32.58
C ALA A 114 -44.06 -28.27 32.33
N ARG A 115 -44.61 -29.02 31.37
CA ARG A 115 -46.06 -29.18 31.20
C ARG A 115 -46.49 -30.50 31.85
N PRO A 116 -47.32 -30.47 32.92
CA PRO A 116 -47.87 -31.66 33.57
C PRO A 116 -48.90 -32.37 32.68
#